data_AF-A0A317V6L2-F1
#
_entry.id   AF-A0A317V6L2-F1
#
_cell.length_a   1.000
_cell.length_b   1.000
_cell.length_c   1.000
_cell.angle_alpha   90.00
_cell.angle_beta   90.00
_cell.angle_gamma   90.00
#
_symmetry.space_group_name_H-M   'P 1'
#
loop_
_entity.id
_entity.type
_entity.pdbx_description
1 polymer ?
#
loop_
_entity_poly.entity_id
_entity_poly.type
_entity_poly.pdbx_seq_one_letter_code
_entity_poly.pdbx_strand_id
1 'polypeptide(L)'
;MTQPMDLAFLSASLTQGWYIMTADYESPAAQFAVGRLSGHATLDSIRVALTHGPSSHNLSTHPNYAMWGYSGGALAVSWAAALQPSYAPELAISGAAVGGLIPNLTSVIETINMGPFSSAAFVIFIGLAKAYPPFATWLEFALKTYLKEVFFRRERELCPR
;
A
#
# COMPACT_ATOMS: atom_id res chain seq x y z
N MET A 1 5.74 -2.02 0.66
CA MET A 1 7.09 -2.31 0.13
C MET A 1 7.74 -1.01 -0.36
N THR A 2 8.91 -0.63 0.16
CA THR A 2 9.66 0.58 -0.26
C THR A 2 10.42 0.31 -1.57
N GLN A 3 10.16 1.09 -2.61
CA GLN A 3 10.81 0.92 -3.91
C GLN A 3 12.07 1.80 -4.03
N PRO A 4 12.97 1.54 -5.02
CA PRO A 4 14.19 2.35 -5.19
C PRO A 4 13.93 3.86 -5.33
N MET A 5 12.78 4.23 -5.91
CA MET A 5 12.38 5.63 -6.04
C MET A 5 11.98 6.26 -4.69
N ASP A 6 11.42 5.46 -3.78
CA ASP A 6 11.14 5.91 -2.42
C ASP A 6 12.44 6.21 -1.68
N LEU A 7 13.52 5.44 -1.89
CA LEU A 7 14.81 5.70 -1.24
C LEU A 7 15.39 7.07 -1.57
N ALA A 8 15.26 7.52 -2.82
CA ALA A 8 15.69 8.86 -3.22
C ALA A 8 14.88 9.94 -2.49
N PHE A 9 13.56 9.79 -2.43
CA PHE A 9 12.68 10.71 -1.71
C PHE A 9 12.96 10.72 -0.20
N LEU A 10 13.13 9.54 0.41
CA LEU A 10 13.46 9.37 1.81
C LEU A 10 14.79 10.04 2.15
N SER A 11 15.83 9.79 1.35
CA SER A 11 17.15 10.41 1.53
C SER A 11 17.10 11.93 1.43
N ALA A 12 16.39 12.47 0.41
CA ALA A 12 16.21 13.90 0.26
C ALA A 12 15.45 14.52 1.44
N SER A 13 14.40 13.85 1.94
CA SER A 13 13.59 14.30 3.07
C SER A 13 14.42 14.32 4.37
N LEU A 14 15.18 13.26 4.64
CA LEU A 14 16.07 13.20 5.81
C LEU A 14 17.14 14.30 5.76
N THR A 15 17.67 14.62 4.56
CA THR A 15 18.66 15.70 4.38
C THR A 15 18.08 17.07 4.71
N GLN A 16 16.76 17.25 4.54
CA GLN A 16 16.06 18.47 4.96
C GLN A 16 15.67 18.48 6.46
N GLY A 17 16.01 17.42 7.21
CA GLY A 17 15.65 17.28 8.61
C GLY A 17 14.17 16.93 8.83
N TRP A 18 13.50 16.38 7.82
CA TRP A 18 12.09 16.00 7.94
C TRP A 18 11.94 14.69 8.70
N TYR A 19 10.86 14.60 9.49
CA TYR A 19 10.40 13.34 10.07
C TYR A 19 9.74 12.49 8.98
N ILE A 20 10.00 11.18 9.02
CA ILE A 20 9.45 10.23 8.06
C ILE A 20 8.70 9.16 8.82
N MET A 21 7.48 8.88 8.38
CA MET A 21 6.68 7.75 8.83
C MET A 21 6.31 6.91 7.61
N THR A 22 6.49 5.60 7.72
CA THR A 22 6.11 4.63 6.68
C THR A 22 5.01 3.73 7.22
N ALA A 23 3.83 3.78 6.60
CA ALA A 23 2.70 2.95 6.97
C ALA A 23 2.81 1.54 6.35
N ASP A 24 2.49 0.51 7.13
CA ASP A 24 2.25 -0.82 6.57
C ASP A 24 0.81 -0.90 6.04
N TYR A 25 0.62 -0.35 4.83
CA TYR A 25 -0.71 -0.16 4.22
C TYR A 25 -1.34 -1.46 3.69
N GLU A 26 -0.69 -2.62 3.86
CA GLU A 26 -1.21 -3.91 3.39
C GLU A 26 -1.83 -4.73 4.53
N SER A 27 -1.84 -4.20 5.76
CA SER A 27 -2.18 -4.92 7.00
C SER A 27 -1.19 -6.06 7.32
N PRO A 28 -1.22 -6.61 8.55
CA PRO A 28 -0.43 -7.78 8.91
C PRO A 28 -0.71 -9.02 8.03
N ALA A 29 -1.83 -9.03 7.29
CA ALA A 29 -2.15 -10.11 6.37
C ALA A 29 -1.51 -9.96 4.98
N ALA A 30 -0.82 -8.86 4.68
CA ALA A 30 -0.23 -8.56 3.37
C ALA A 30 -1.26 -8.60 2.23
N GLN A 31 -2.35 -7.85 2.41
CA GLN A 31 -3.48 -7.71 1.49
C GLN A 31 -3.22 -6.61 0.45
N PHE A 32 -2.14 -6.75 -0.33
CA PHE A 32 -1.81 -5.82 -1.41
C PHE A 32 -3.00 -5.62 -2.37
N ALA A 33 -3.06 -4.45 -2.98
CA ALA A 33 -4.12 -4.00 -3.92
C ALA A 33 -5.50 -3.72 -3.30
N VAL A 34 -5.70 -3.93 -1.99
CA VAL A 34 -6.96 -3.62 -1.31
C VAL A 34 -7.01 -2.14 -0.92
N GLY A 35 -7.41 -1.32 -1.87
CA GLY A 35 -7.32 0.15 -1.77
C GLY A 35 -7.92 0.78 -0.51
N ARG A 36 -9.17 0.44 -0.14
CA ARG A 36 -9.81 1.01 1.06
C ARG A 36 -9.03 0.68 2.35
N LEU A 37 -8.55 -0.56 2.46
CA LEU A 37 -7.72 -0.99 3.58
C LEU A 37 -6.42 -0.19 3.62
N SER A 38 -5.76 -0.03 2.47
CA SER A 38 -4.52 0.75 2.38
C SER A 38 -4.71 2.22 2.73
N GLY A 39 -5.81 2.84 2.28
CA GLY A 39 -6.14 4.21 2.63
C GLY A 39 -6.41 4.39 4.13
N HIS A 40 -7.20 3.51 4.75
CA HIS A 40 -7.45 3.54 6.20
C HIS A 40 -6.15 3.35 6.99
N ALA A 41 -5.38 2.31 6.68
CA ALA A 41 -4.11 2.04 7.37
C ALA A 41 -3.13 3.21 7.26
N THR A 42 -3.08 3.90 6.11
CA THR A 42 -2.23 5.08 5.91
C THR A 42 -2.70 6.25 6.78
N LEU A 43 -4.00 6.57 6.78
CA LEU A 43 -4.56 7.68 7.56
C LEU A 43 -4.45 7.42 9.08
N ASP A 44 -4.69 6.18 9.52
CA ASP A 44 -4.54 5.80 10.93
C ASP A 44 -3.08 5.85 11.37
N SER A 45 -2.14 5.48 10.50
CA SER A 45 -0.71 5.64 10.80
C SER A 45 -0.32 7.10 10.99
N ILE A 46 -0.94 8.03 10.24
CA ILE A 46 -0.75 9.48 10.45
C ILE A 46 -1.31 9.88 11.82
N ARG A 47 -2.51 9.42 12.20
CA ARG A 47 -3.07 9.69 13.54
C ARG A 47 -2.12 9.24 14.64
N VAL A 48 -1.62 8.02 14.57
CA VAL A 48 -0.65 7.47 15.52
C VAL A 48 0.61 8.34 15.59
N ALA A 49 1.15 8.75 14.44
CA ALA A 49 2.34 9.60 14.38
C ALA A 49 2.09 10.99 15.02
N LEU A 50 0.94 11.60 14.80
CA LEU A 50 0.60 12.90 15.37
C LEU A 50 0.30 12.81 16.88
N THR A 51 -0.31 11.72 17.34
CA THR A 51 -0.61 11.51 18.77
C THR A 51 0.65 11.20 19.57
N HIS A 52 1.52 10.33 19.07
CA HIS A 52 2.68 9.86 19.84
C HIS A 52 3.98 10.56 19.48
N GLY A 53 4.11 11.11 18.27
CA GLY A 53 5.32 11.76 17.78
C GLY A 53 5.86 12.87 18.71
N PRO A 54 5.01 13.75 19.27
CA PRO A 54 5.50 14.81 20.15
C PRO A 54 6.22 14.30 21.40
N SER A 55 5.67 13.27 22.06
CA SER A 55 6.26 12.73 23.30
C SER A 55 7.38 11.72 23.05
N SER A 56 7.34 10.97 21.95
CA SER A 56 8.29 9.89 21.68
C SER A 56 9.46 10.28 20.77
N HIS A 57 9.28 11.30 19.92
CA HIS A 57 10.25 11.66 18.87
C HIS A 57 10.50 13.18 18.77
N ASN A 58 10.03 13.96 19.75
CA ASN A 58 10.16 15.42 19.77
C ASN A 58 9.56 16.11 18.52
N LEU A 59 8.51 15.54 17.94
CA LEU A 59 7.75 16.14 16.85
C LEU A 59 7.01 17.39 17.36
N SER A 60 6.85 18.41 16.52
CA SER A 60 5.96 19.54 16.83
C SER A 60 4.54 19.05 17.16
N THR A 61 3.84 19.73 18.07
CA THR A 61 2.41 19.46 18.35
C THR A 61 1.49 19.88 17.20
N HIS A 62 1.99 20.74 16.30
CA HIS A 62 1.30 21.19 15.10
C HIS A 62 2.25 21.10 13.89
N PRO A 63 2.66 19.89 13.47
CA PRO A 63 3.57 19.72 12.35
C PRO A 63 2.80 19.98 11.04
N ASN A 64 3.49 20.50 10.03
CA ASN A 64 3.03 20.39 8.64
C ASN A 64 3.41 19.01 8.10
N TYR A 65 2.49 18.35 7.39
CA TYR A 65 2.73 17.01 6.87
C TYR A 65 2.07 16.81 5.51
N ALA A 66 2.70 15.98 4.70
CA ALA A 66 2.29 15.62 3.35
C ALA A 66 2.50 14.12 3.12
N MET A 67 1.84 13.58 2.10
CA MET A 67 1.96 12.18 1.71
C MET A 67 2.77 12.04 0.41
N TRP A 68 3.56 10.97 0.31
CA TRP A 68 4.28 10.59 -0.90
C TRP A 68 4.06 9.10 -1.20
N GLY A 69 3.85 8.74 -2.46
CA GLY A 69 3.78 7.33 -2.87
C GLY A 69 4.05 7.09 -4.35
N TYR A 70 4.87 6.09 -4.66
CA TYR A 70 5.13 5.63 -6.01
C TYR A 70 4.67 4.18 -6.21
N SER A 71 4.12 3.83 -7.38
CA SER A 71 3.67 2.47 -7.71
C SER A 71 2.67 1.91 -6.67
N GLY A 72 3.03 0.87 -5.92
CA GLY A 72 2.22 0.35 -4.81
C GLY A 72 1.96 1.38 -3.70
N GLY A 73 2.91 2.27 -3.42
CA GLY A 73 2.71 3.38 -2.50
C GLY A 73 1.74 4.42 -3.06
N ALA A 74 1.68 4.59 -4.38
CA ALA A 74 0.72 5.49 -5.01
C ALA A 74 -0.72 4.96 -4.84
N LEU A 75 -0.94 3.64 -4.89
CA LEU A 75 -2.23 3.04 -4.53
C LEU A 75 -2.63 3.49 -3.12
N ALA A 76 -1.76 3.30 -2.12
CA ALA A 76 -2.06 3.64 -0.74
C ALA A 76 -2.36 5.13 -0.54
N VAL A 77 -1.50 6.00 -1.07
CA VAL A 77 -1.63 7.46 -0.92
C VAL A 77 -2.83 8.01 -1.69
N SER A 78 -3.11 7.51 -2.91
CA SER A 78 -4.30 7.92 -3.65
C SER A 78 -5.60 7.51 -2.94
N TRP A 79 -5.66 6.30 -2.36
CA TRP A 79 -6.81 5.89 -1.56
C TRP A 79 -6.93 6.66 -0.25
N ALA A 80 -5.82 6.96 0.42
CA ALA A 80 -5.80 7.80 1.62
C ALA A 80 -6.32 9.21 1.31
N ALA A 81 -5.84 9.84 0.24
CA ALA A 81 -6.30 11.15 -0.20
C ALA A 81 -7.80 11.15 -0.54
N ALA A 82 -8.29 10.11 -1.24
CA ALA A 82 -9.70 9.99 -1.57
C ALA A 82 -10.61 9.76 -0.34
N LEU A 83 -10.11 9.02 0.66
CA LEU A 83 -10.87 8.71 1.88
C LEU A 83 -10.79 9.80 2.94
N GLN A 84 -9.75 10.66 2.92
CA GLN A 84 -9.52 11.66 3.97
C GLN A 84 -10.78 12.49 4.29
N PRO A 85 -11.54 13.05 3.33
CA PRO A 85 -12.69 13.90 3.65
C PRO A 85 -13.82 13.19 4.41
N SER A 86 -13.97 11.87 4.25
CA SER A 86 -15.06 11.09 4.87
C SER A 86 -14.61 10.23 6.05
N TYR A 87 -13.35 9.80 6.08
CA TYR A 87 -12.81 8.89 7.09
C TYR A 87 -11.92 9.58 8.14
N ALA A 88 -11.19 10.63 7.74
CA ALA A 88 -10.28 11.36 8.61
C ALA A 88 -10.33 12.88 8.35
N PRO A 89 -11.52 13.50 8.44
CA PRO A 89 -11.71 14.92 8.14
C PRO A 89 -10.90 15.85 9.05
N GLU A 90 -10.48 15.38 10.22
CA GLU A 90 -9.65 16.12 11.17
C GLU A 90 -8.17 16.22 10.76
N LEU A 91 -7.70 15.40 9.81
CA LEU A 91 -6.32 15.45 9.33
C LEU A 91 -6.12 16.55 8.28
N ALA A 92 -5.49 17.65 8.69
CA ALA A 92 -5.07 18.76 7.82
C ALA A 92 -3.79 18.43 7.01
N ILE A 93 -3.91 17.54 6.02
CA ILE A 93 -2.80 17.16 5.13
C ILE A 93 -2.49 18.30 4.14
N SER A 94 -1.23 18.76 4.10
CA SER A 94 -0.81 19.88 3.23
C SER A 94 -0.77 19.52 1.74
N GLY A 95 -0.63 18.24 1.40
CA GLY A 95 -0.64 17.76 0.03
C GLY A 95 -0.30 16.28 -0.08
N ALA A 96 -0.53 15.72 -1.26
CA ALA A 96 -0.16 14.36 -1.62
C ALA A 96 0.52 14.36 -2.99
N ALA A 97 1.71 13.78 -3.06
CA ALA A 97 2.45 13.61 -4.30
C ALA A 97 2.51 12.11 -4.64
N VAL A 98 2.05 11.77 -5.85
CA VAL A 98 1.90 10.37 -6.30
C VAL A 98 2.47 10.16 -7.70
N GLY A 99 3.07 9.00 -7.95
CA GLY A 99 3.63 8.63 -9.25
C GLY A 99 3.47 7.15 -9.57
N GLY A 100 3.48 6.77 -10.85
CA GLY A 100 3.27 5.37 -11.25
C GLY A 100 1.91 4.82 -10.79
N LEU A 101 0.84 5.57 -11.04
CA LEU A 101 -0.50 5.34 -10.49
C LEU A 101 -1.07 3.95 -10.78
N ILE A 102 -1.91 3.47 -9.85
CA ILE A 102 -2.70 2.24 -9.96
C ILE A 102 -4.19 2.60 -9.80
N PRO A 103 -4.81 3.35 -10.74
CA PRO A 103 -6.18 3.83 -10.58
C PRO A 103 -7.22 2.74 -10.83
N ASN A 104 -6.86 1.71 -11.60
CA ASN A 104 -7.73 0.60 -11.97
C ASN A 104 -6.91 -0.69 -12.06
N LEU A 105 -7.23 -1.68 -11.22
CA LEU A 105 -6.48 -2.94 -11.17
C LEU A 105 -6.62 -3.77 -12.45
N THR A 106 -7.78 -3.77 -13.10
CA THR A 106 -7.98 -4.47 -14.38
C THR A 106 -7.03 -3.96 -15.44
N SER A 107 -6.98 -2.63 -15.63
CA SER A 107 -6.09 -2.00 -16.61
C SER A 107 -4.61 -2.29 -16.30
N VAL A 108 -4.23 -2.29 -15.01
CA VAL A 108 -2.86 -2.63 -14.60
C VAL A 108 -2.53 -4.09 -14.93
N ILE A 109 -3.42 -5.03 -14.61
CA ILE A 109 -3.26 -6.45 -14.92
C ILE A 109 -3.13 -6.67 -16.43
N GLU A 110 -4.00 -6.06 -17.23
CA GLU A 110 -3.96 -6.14 -18.69
C GLU A 110 -2.64 -5.59 -19.25
N THR A 111 -2.15 -4.48 -18.69
CA THR A 111 -0.90 -3.83 -19.13
C THR A 111 0.34 -4.69 -18.83
N ILE A 112 0.41 -5.31 -17.65
CA ILE A 112 1.57 -6.12 -17.26
C ILE A 112 1.51 -7.55 -17.83
N ASN A 113 0.36 -7.97 -18.35
CA ASN A 113 0.15 -9.32 -18.85
C ASN A 113 1.14 -9.64 -19.98
N MET A 114 1.74 -10.83 -19.93
CA MET A 114 2.79 -11.28 -20.86
C MET A 114 4.05 -10.38 -20.93
N GLY A 115 4.13 -9.35 -20.09
CA GLY A 115 5.26 -8.42 -20.02
C GLY A 115 6.27 -8.78 -18.93
N PRO A 116 7.35 -7.98 -18.82
CA PRO A 116 8.40 -8.20 -17.82
C PRO A 116 7.92 -8.03 -16.36
N PHE A 117 6.79 -7.36 -16.16
CA PHE A 117 6.17 -7.14 -14.84
C PHE A 117 4.98 -8.06 -14.55
N SER A 118 4.76 -9.09 -15.38
CA SER A 118 3.62 -10.03 -15.24
C SER A 118 3.55 -10.71 -13.87
N SER A 119 4.67 -10.88 -13.17
CA SER A 119 4.70 -11.42 -11.81
C SER A 119 3.97 -10.54 -10.78
N ALA A 120 3.79 -9.24 -11.02
CA ALA A 120 3.02 -8.38 -10.13
C ALA A 120 1.53 -8.79 -10.05
N ALA A 121 0.99 -9.41 -11.11
CA ALA A 121 -0.37 -9.95 -11.09
C ALA A 121 -0.55 -11.03 -10.00
N PHE A 122 0.49 -11.82 -9.72
CA PHE A 122 0.47 -12.81 -8.64
C PHE A 122 0.24 -12.14 -7.27
N VAL A 123 1.00 -11.08 -6.98
CA VAL A 123 0.91 -10.35 -5.70
C VAL A 123 -0.47 -9.70 -5.55
N ILE A 124 -1.00 -9.11 -6.63
CA ILE A 124 -2.36 -8.53 -6.66
C ILE A 124 -3.41 -9.61 -6.36
N PHE A 125 -3.37 -10.76 -7.05
CA PHE A 125 -4.37 -11.82 -6.87
C PHE A 125 -4.32 -12.45 -5.48
N ILE A 126 -3.13 -12.70 -4.94
CA ILE A 126 -3.00 -13.20 -3.56
C ILE A 126 -3.54 -12.18 -2.55
N GLY A 127 -3.19 -10.90 -2.69
CA GLY A 127 -3.69 -9.84 -1.81
C GLY A 127 -5.21 -9.73 -1.81
N LEU A 128 -5.82 -9.76 -3.00
CA LEU A 128 -7.28 -9.78 -3.16
C LEU A 128 -7.92 -11.04 -2.58
N ALA A 129 -7.33 -12.22 -2.81
CA ALA A 129 -7.85 -13.48 -2.28
C ALA A 129 -7.83 -13.51 -0.74
N LYS A 130 -6.81 -12.91 -0.12
CA LYS A 130 -6.73 -12.77 1.34
C LYS A 130 -7.78 -11.83 1.92
N ALA A 131 -8.29 -10.86 1.15
CA ALA A 131 -9.30 -9.91 1.62
C ALA A 131 -10.73 -10.29 1.25
N TYR A 132 -10.92 -11.03 0.15
CA TYR A 132 -12.24 -11.31 -0.41
C TYR A 132 -12.42 -12.83 -0.62
N PRO A 133 -13.09 -13.54 0.31
CA PRO A 133 -13.33 -14.97 0.18
C PRO A 133 -14.00 -15.41 -1.14
N PRO A 134 -14.99 -14.68 -1.69
CA PRO A 134 -15.55 -15.01 -3.00
C PRO A 134 -14.52 -14.96 -4.13
N PHE A 135 -13.58 -14.00 -4.08
CA PHE A 135 -12.49 -13.91 -5.05
C PHE A 135 -11.49 -15.04 -4.88
N ALA A 136 -11.17 -15.45 -3.65
CA ALA A 136 -10.32 -16.61 -3.40
C ALA A 136 -10.89 -17.89 -4.02
N THR A 137 -12.19 -18.15 -3.82
CA THR A 137 -12.88 -19.30 -4.43
C THR A 137 -12.83 -19.23 -5.96
N TRP A 138 -13.08 -18.05 -6.54
CA TRP A 138 -12.99 -17.88 -7.98
C TRP A 138 -11.57 -18.10 -8.51
N LEU A 139 -10.56 -17.56 -7.83
CA LEU A 139 -9.15 -17.70 -8.21
C LEU A 139 -8.74 -19.17 -8.20
N GLU A 140 -9.11 -19.92 -7.16
CA GLU A 140 -8.84 -21.35 -7.10
C GLU A 140 -9.53 -22.11 -8.24
N PHE A 141 -10.77 -21.75 -8.60
CA PHE A 141 -11.45 -22.35 -9.74
C PHE A 141 -10.78 -22.01 -11.08
N ALA A 142 -10.31 -20.78 -11.26
CA ALA A 142 -9.70 -20.29 -12.49
C ALA A 142 -8.28 -20.84 -12.75
N LEU A 143 -7.56 -21.25 -11.71
CA LEU A 143 -6.21 -21.81 -11.82
C LEU A 143 -6.23 -23.22 -12.43
N LYS A 144 -5.33 -23.46 -13.39
CA LYS A 144 -5.08 -24.81 -13.93
C LYS A 144 -4.68 -25.75 -12.80
N THR A 145 -5.29 -26.93 -12.72
CA THR A 145 -5.13 -27.88 -11.61
C THR A 145 -3.66 -28.17 -11.28
N TYR A 146 -2.81 -28.36 -12.29
CA TYR A 146 -1.38 -28.66 -12.10
C TYR A 146 -0.54 -27.47 -11.63
N LEU A 147 -1.07 -26.24 -11.68
CA LEU A 147 -0.38 -25.02 -11.20
C LEU A 147 -0.82 -24.58 -9.81
N LYS A 148 -1.94 -25.09 -9.29
CA LYS A 148 -2.51 -24.66 -7.99
C LYS A 148 -1.50 -24.78 -6.85
N GLU A 149 -0.83 -25.93 -6.75
CA GLU A 149 0.12 -26.17 -5.68
C GLU A 149 1.33 -25.25 -5.77
N VAL A 150 1.86 -25.01 -6.97
CA VAL A 150 2.98 -24.08 -7.17
C VAL A 150 2.56 -22.64 -6.83
N PHE A 151 1.36 -22.25 -7.24
CA PHE A 151 0.81 -20.92 -7.00
C PHE A 151 0.64 -20.64 -5.49
N PHE A 152 -0.01 -21.54 -4.76
CA PHE A 152 -0.29 -21.33 -3.33
C PHE A 152 0.89 -21.68 -2.42
N ARG A 153 1.83 -22.54 -2.84
CA ARG A 153 3.05 -22.79 -2.06
C ARG A 153 3.83 -21.51 -1.83
N ARG A 154 3.95 -20.68 -2.86
CA ARG A 154 4.73 -19.44 -2.79
C ARG A 154 4.14 -18.44 -1.79
N GLU A 155 2.82 -18.44 -1.62
CA GLU A 155 2.15 -17.64 -0.58
C GLU A 155 2.54 -18.09 0.83
N ARG A 156 2.53 -19.41 1.08
CA ARG A 156 2.91 -19.99 2.38
C ARG A 156 4.37 -19.74 2.76
N GLU A 157 5.27 -19.74 1.78
CA GLU A 157 6.69 -19.46 1.98
C GLU A 157 6.98 -17.97 2.27
N LEU A 158 6.21 -17.06 1.68
CA LEU A 158 6.46 -15.61 1.78
C LEU A 158 5.92 -15.00 3.09
N CYS A 159 4.90 -15.62 3.71
CA CYS A 159 4.31 -15.14 4.95
C CYS A 159 3.85 -16.34 5.81
N PRO A 160 4.78 -17.05 6.49
CA PRO A 160 4.40 -18.16 7.36
C PRO A 160 3.48 -17.65 8.48
N ARG A 161 2.36 -18.35 8.69
CA ARG A 161 1.44 -18.05 9.79
C ARG A 161 2.04 -18.38 11.14
#